data_AF-A0A2S8GT88-F1
#
_entry.id   AF-A0A2S8GT88-F1
#
_cell.length_a   1.000
_cell.length_b   1.000
_cell.length_c   1.000
_cell.angle_alpha   90.00
_cell.angle_beta   90.00
_cell.angle_gamma   90.00
#
_symmetry.space_group_name_H-M   'P 1'
#
loop_
_entity.id
_entity.type
_entity.pdbx_description
1 polymer ?
#
loop_
_entity_poly.entity_id
_entity_poly.type
_entity_poly.pdbx_seq_one_letter_code
_entity_poly.pdbx_strand_id
1 'polypeptide(L)'
;MPEPDQNDARPRRRNWLSFRLTTQFLIVTVAAIIVAYPQLHRRWLFHQFTAYVDQDLRELSNEKQEAFGELAKNLLPEEEIEFGHSPENWFVWKVSTDNGERYVLFRGVPTRSIPDTCGAKLDLFNKHGFLVGRSSFYTGWRSDISDAALELDRLPGETLVRIHSVGAKHYYAFIDDEVALLRLEDYKGNQVPNDYHYPNMTIGPWPSLQTEQEWIDALNSSRPAVVLQALTWFAGEHRPADEPDQNFEMESLENAQHVAHVRSNPEAKAAVVRLLDHPIPWIADGARFALPRFEEASDKIKKAGSIP
;
A
#
# COMPACT_ATOMS: atom_id res chain seq x y z
N MET A 1 96.38 -0.68 8.85
CA MET A 1 95.09 -1.39 8.65
C MET A 1 94.14 -0.90 9.72
N PRO A 2 93.05 -0.19 9.39
CA PRO A 2 92.11 0.27 10.40
C PRO A 2 91.13 -0.86 10.78
N GLU A 3 90.85 -1.00 12.07
CA GLU A 3 89.85 -1.91 12.61
C GLU A 3 88.43 -1.51 12.16
N PRO A 4 87.54 -2.48 11.87
CA PRO A 4 86.16 -2.19 11.55
C PRO A 4 85.40 -1.75 12.81
N ASP A 5 84.84 -0.55 12.73
CA ASP A 5 84.02 0.11 13.73
C ASP A 5 82.76 -0.74 14.03
N GLN A 6 82.69 -1.30 15.23
CA GLN A 6 81.59 -2.15 15.71
C GLN A 6 80.45 -1.34 16.36
N ASN A 7 80.29 -0.06 16.02
CA ASN A 7 79.21 0.74 16.58
C ASN A 7 77.97 0.82 15.68
N ASP A 8 76.84 0.54 16.35
CA ASP A 8 75.51 1.05 16.04
C ASP A 8 74.55 0.18 15.19
N ALA A 9 74.44 -1.11 15.56
CA ALA A 9 73.30 -1.94 15.19
C ALA A 9 72.12 -1.76 16.18
N ARG A 10 71.62 -0.53 16.39
CA ARG A 10 70.31 -0.35 17.04
C ARG A 10 69.22 -0.51 15.97
N PRO A 11 68.35 -1.54 16.04
CA PRO A 11 67.29 -1.71 15.07
C PRO A 11 66.39 -0.47 15.10
N ARG A 12 66.26 0.20 13.94
CA ARG A 12 65.39 1.36 13.73
C ARG A 12 63.95 1.00 14.08
N ARG A 13 63.55 1.13 15.34
CA ARG A 13 62.18 0.93 15.85
C ARG A 13 61.16 1.97 15.35
N ARG A 14 61.50 2.80 14.36
CA ARG A 14 60.81 4.07 14.09
C ARG A 14 59.65 4.02 13.08
N ASN A 15 59.39 2.90 12.39
CA ASN A 15 58.39 2.86 11.30
C ASN A 15 57.22 1.88 11.49
N TRP A 16 57.19 1.09 12.57
CA TRP A 16 56.13 0.10 12.78
C TRP A 16 54.80 0.73 13.18
N LEU A 17 54.82 1.82 13.94
CA LEU A 17 53.61 2.51 14.37
C LEU A 17 52.92 3.25 13.21
N SER A 18 53.69 3.94 12.37
CA SER A 18 53.16 4.63 11.19
C SER A 18 52.53 3.66 10.20
N PHE A 19 53.16 2.50 9.96
CA PHE A 19 52.60 1.45 9.10
C PHE A 19 51.27 0.89 9.63
N ARG A 20 51.16 0.67 10.96
CA ARG A 20 49.91 0.22 11.58
C ARG A 20 48.79 1.27 11.44
N LEU A 21 49.11 2.53 11.68
CA LEU A 21 48.13 3.61 11.55
C LEU A 21 47.65 3.78 10.10
N THR A 22 48.56 3.80 9.10
CA THR A 22 48.15 3.91 7.69
C THR A 22 47.28 2.74 7.25
N THR A 23 47.61 1.52 7.69
CA THR A 23 46.81 0.33 7.39
C THR A 23 45.43 0.41 8.05
N GLN A 24 45.33 0.88 9.30
CA GLN A 24 44.05 1.10 9.97
C GLN A 24 43.20 2.16 9.26
N PHE A 25 43.79 3.30 8.86
CA PHE A 25 43.07 4.32 8.08
C PHE A 25 42.57 3.79 6.74
N LEU A 26 43.38 3.01 6.04
CA LEU A 26 42.96 2.38 4.77
C LEU A 26 41.79 1.43 4.99
N ILE A 27 41.85 0.55 6.00
CA ILE A 27 40.78 -0.40 6.33
C ILE A 27 39.49 0.37 6.66
N VAL A 28 39.57 1.41 7.50
CA VAL A 28 38.40 2.23 7.86
C VAL A 28 37.83 2.94 6.63
N THR A 29 38.66 3.47 5.75
CA THR A 29 38.22 4.15 4.52
C THR A 29 37.52 3.19 3.57
N VAL A 30 38.11 2.02 3.34
CA VAL A 30 37.51 0.98 2.48
C VAL A 30 36.18 0.50 3.06
N ALA A 31 36.12 0.26 4.39
CA ALA A 31 34.88 -0.11 5.06
C ALA A 31 33.82 1.00 4.93
N ALA A 32 34.19 2.26 5.09
CA ALA A 32 33.26 3.39 4.91
C ALA A 32 32.72 3.46 3.48
N ILE A 33 33.56 3.25 2.45
CA ILE A 33 33.12 3.20 1.06
C ILE A 33 32.18 2.02 0.82
N ILE A 34 32.52 0.82 1.32
CA ILE A 34 31.67 -0.37 1.18
C ILE A 34 30.30 -0.15 1.81
N VAL A 35 30.24 0.53 2.96
CA VAL A 35 28.98 0.84 3.66
C VAL A 35 28.21 1.97 2.95
N ALA A 36 28.90 3.00 2.46
CA ALA A 36 28.26 4.17 1.83
C ALA A 36 27.82 3.92 0.38
N TYR A 37 28.53 3.07 -0.36
CA TYR A 37 28.30 2.86 -1.79
C TYR A 37 26.86 2.41 -2.11
N PRO A 38 26.26 1.42 -1.43
CA PRO A 38 24.88 1.02 -1.68
C PRO A 38 23.87 2.17 -1.50
N GLN A 39 24.10 3.04 -0.51
CA GLN A 39 23.23 4.19 -0.24
C GLN A 39 23.37 5.26 -1.32
N LEU A 40 24.60 5.56 -1.76
CA LEU A 40 24.86 6.51 -2.85
C LEU A 40 24.31 5.99 -4.18
N HIS A 41 24.53 4.71 -4.47
CA HIS A 41 24.01 4.06 -5.66
C HIS A 41 22.48 4.05 -5.69
N ARG A 42 21.82 3.68 -4.58
CA ARG A 42 20.35 3.76 -4.45
C ARG A 42 19.84 5.19 -4.65
N ARG A 43 20.49 6.21 -4.08
CA ARG A 43 20.10 7.61 -4.30
C ARG A 43 20.24 8.04 -5.75
N TRP A 44 21.28 7.59 -6.43
CA TRP A 44 21.48 7.87 -7.86
C TRP A 44 20.40 7.19 -8.72
N LEU A 45 20.11 5.91 -8.48
CA LEU A 45 19.00 5.19 -9.12
C LEU A 45 17.69 5.92 -8.87
N PHE A 46 17.41 6.27 -7.61
CA PHE A 46 16.17 6.95 -7.27
C PHE A 46 16.04 8.33 -7.93
N HIS A 47 17.13 9.08 -8.06
CA HIS A 47 17.12 10.32 -8.83
C HIS A 47 16.71 10.09 -10.29
N GLN A 48 17.23 9.04 -10.94
CA GLN A 48 16.77 8.65 -12.28
C GLN A 48 15.29 8.25 -12.28
N PHE A 49 14.83 7.57 -11.25
CA PHE A 49 13.43 7.13 -11.11
C PHE A 49 12.49 8.34 -11.04
N THR A 50 12.87 9.38 -10.30
CA THR A 50 12.08 10.61 -10.20
C THR A 50 11.97 11.40 -11.51
N ALA A 51 12.83 11.14 -12.50
CA ALA A 51 12.73 11.76 -13.81
C ALA A 51 11.51 11.28 -14.62
N TYR A 52 10.82 10.24 -14.14
CA TYR A 52 9.61 9.66 -14.75
C TYR A 52 8.32 10.04 -14.01
N VAL A 53 8.40 10.91 -13.01
CA VAL A 53 7.22 11.41 -12.29
C VAL A 53 6.24 12.06 -13.27
N ASP A 54 4.96 11.74 -13.10
CA ASP A 54 3.81 12.22 -13.89
C ASP A 54 3.85 11.84 -15.38
N GLN A 55 4.59 10.77 -15.73
CA GLN A 55 4.59 10.19 -17.08
C GLN A 55 3.84 8.85 -17.11
N ASP A 56 3.10 8.61 -18.18
CA ASP A 56 2.61 7.28 -18.53
C ASP A 56 3.76 6.45 -19.09
N LEU A 57 4.23 5.49 -18.29
CA LEU A 57 5.35 4.63 -18.62
C LEU A 57 5.05 3.72 -19.81
N ARG A 58 3.76 3.46 -20.09
CA ARG A 58 3.31 2.61 -21.21
C ARG A 58 3.44 3.34 -22.55
N GLU A 59 3.44 4.66 -22.53
CA GLU A 59 3.57 5.50 -23.74
C GLU A 59 5.02 5.85 -24.08
N LEU A 60 5.97 5.44 -23.24
CA LEU A 60 7.39 5.61 -23.50
C LEU A 60 7.87 4.76 -24.69
N SER A 61 8.99 5.15 -25.30
CA SER A 61 9.66 4.28 -26.28
C SER A 61 10.15 2.98 -25.62
N ASN A 62 10.23 1.89 -26.39
CA ASN A 62 10.69 0.59 -25.90
C ASN A 62 12.02 0.66 -25.13
N GLU A 63 12.99 1.45 -25.63
CA GLU A 63 14.28 1.68 -24.95
C GLU A 63 14.10 2.31 -23.57
N LYS A 64 13.21 3.31 -23.44
CA LYS A 64 12.92 3.96 -22.16
C LYS A 64 12.13 3.06 -21.21
N GLN A 65 11.22 2.23 -21.73
CA GLN A 65 10.49 1.23 -20.94
C GLN A 65 11.45 0.18 -20.36
N GLU A 66 12.37 -0.34 -21.18
CA GLU A 66 13.39 -1.30 -20.75
C GLU A 66 14.33 -0.69 -19.71
N ALA A 67 14.82 0.53 -19.95
CA ALA A 67 15.65 1.26 -19.00
C ALA A 67 14.93 1.49 -17.66
N PHE A 68 13.64 1.85 -17.69
CA PHE A 68 12.84 1.99 -16.47
C PHE A 68 12.61 0.63 -15.77
N GLY A 69 12.38 -0.44 -16.54
CA GLY A 69 12.21 -1.79 -16.01
C GLY A 69 13.43 -2.25 -15.20
N GLU A 70 14.64 -2.09 -15.75
CA GLU A 70 15.88 -2.38 -15.04
C GLU A 70 16.07 -1.46 -13.82
N LEU A 71 15.69 -0.18 -13.93
CA LEU A 71 15.74 0.74 -12.81
C LEU A 71 14.82 0.31 -11.66
N ALA A 72 13.56 -0.03 -11.95
CA ALA A 72 12.60 -0.52 -10.98
C ALA A 72 13.08 -1.82 -10.32
N LYS A 73 13.62 -2.75 -11.11
CA LYS A 73 14.21 -4.02 -10.61
C LYS A 73 15.35 -3.80 -9.62
N ASN A 74 16.15 -2.73 -9.78
CA ASN A 74 17.23 -2.41 -8.84
C ASN A 74 16.74 -1.66 -7.58
N LEU A 75 15.55 -1.06 -7.61
CA LEU A 75 14.97 -0.32 -6.47
C LEU A 75 14.03 -1.19 -5.62
N LEU A 76 13.35 -2.15 -6.25
CA LEU A 76 12.42 -3.08 -5.62
C LEU A 76 13.15 -4.35 -5.17
N PRO A 77 12.73 -4.98 -4.06
CA PRO A 77 13.13 -6.36 -3.75
C PRO A 77 12.63 -7.32 -4.83
N GLU A 78 13.25 -8.49 -4.90
CA GLU A 78 12.74 -9.61 -5.72
C GLU A 78 11.31 -9.96 -5.30
N GLU A 79 10.45 -10.29 -6.27
CA GLU A 79 9.02 -10.42 -6.05
C GLU A 79 8.52 -11.79 -6.44
N GLU A 80 7.65 -12.35 -5.61
CA GLU A 80 6.84 -13.51 -5.98
C GLU A 80 5.73 -13.08 -6.94
N ILE A 81 5.41 -13.94 -7.90
CA ILE A 81 4.34 -13.71 -8.87
C ILE A 81 3.01 -14.04 -8.18
N GLU A 82 2.36 -13.03 -7.60
CA GLU A 82 1.11 -13.19 -6.84
C GLU A 82 -0.12 -13.43 -7.74
N PHE A 83 -0.12 -12.89 -8.96
CA PHE A 83 -1.28 -12.84 -9.85
C PHE A 83 -1.10 -13.68 -11.13
N GLY A 84 -0.20 -14.66 -11.13
CA GLY A 84 0.15 -15.45 -12.33
C GLY A 84 0.92 -14.69 -13.43
N HIS A 85 0.97 -13.35 -13.34
CA HIS A 85 1.63 -12.47 -14.30
C HIS A 85 2.51 -11.44 -13.60
N SER A 86 3.61 -11.06 -14.26
CA SER A 86 4.46 -9.97 -13.79
C SER A 86 3.72 -8.64 -13.94
N PRO A 87 3.70 -7.79 -12.89
CA PRO A 87 3.11 -6.46 -12.97
C PRO A 87 3.86 -5.58 -13.97
N GLU A 88 3.11 -4.78 -14.72
CA GLU A 88 3.64 -3.84 -15.71
C GLU A 88 3.72 -2.44 -15.10
N ASN A 89 4.83 -1.72 -15.31
CA ASN A 89 5.02 -0.36 -14.79
C ASN A 89 4.16 0.63 -15.57
N TRP A 90 3.28 1.36 -14.89
CA TRP A 90 2.33 2.26 -15.55
C TRP A 90 2.61 3.72 -15.24
N PHE A 91 2.76 4.09 -13.97
CA PHE A 91 2.97 5.48 -13.58
C PHE A 91 3.94 5.58 -12.42
N VAL A 92 4.71 6.68 -12.40
CA VAL A 92 5.36 7.18 -11.18
C VAL A 92 4.65 8.46 -10.78
N TRP A 93 4.17 8.50 -9.55
CA TRP A 93 3.51 9.66 -8.98
C TRP A 93 4.27 10.22 -7.81
N LYS A 94 4.07 11.51 -7.57
CA LYS A 94 4.52 12.18 -6.36
C LYS A 94 3.31 12.57 -5.54
N VAL A 95 3.25 12.09 -4.30
CA VAL A 95 2.09 12.29 -3.41
C VAL A 95 2.53 12.83 -2.05
N SER A 96 1.64 13.53 -1.37
CA SER A 96 1.86 13.98 0.01
C SER A 96 1.08 13.07 0.96
N THR A 97 1.76 12.50 1.95
CA THR A 97 1.13 11.73 3.04
C THR A 97 1.42 12.40 4.38
N ASP A 98 0.81 11.91 5.46
CA ASP A 98 1.07 12.41 6.81
C ASP A 98 2.54 12.24 7.22
N ASN A 99 3.20 11.21 6.67
CA ASN A 99 4.62 10.95 6.89
C ASN A 99 5.52 11.72 5.89
N GLY A 100 4.96 12.70 5.18
CA GLY A 100 5.65 13.60 4.26
C GLY A 100 5.55 13.18 2.80
N GLU A 101 6.44 13.73 1.98
CA GLU A 101 6.48 13.46 0.54
C GLU A 101 6.81 11.99 0.25
N ARG A 102 6.05 11.40 -0.68
CA ARG A 102 6.21 10.04 -1.17
C ARG A 102 6.23 10.00 -2.68
N TYR A 103 6.86 8.96 -3.19
CA TYR A 103 6.86 8.62 -4.61
C TYR A 103 6.22 7.24 -4.76
N VAL A 104 5.25 7.13 -5.64
CA VAL A 104 4.43 5.94 -5.80
C VAL A 104 4.70 5.36 -7.18
N LEU A 105 5.18 4.12 -7.23
CA LEU A 105 5.17 3.35 -8.47
C LEU A 105 3.86 2.58 -8.53
N PHE A 106 2.99 2.94 -9.47
CA PHE A 106 1.79 2.18 -9.79
C PHE A 106 2.09 1.18 -10.90
N ARG A 107 1.73 -0.08 -10.65
CA ARG A 107 1.89 -1.18 -11.60
C ARG A 107 0.59 -1.92 -11.77
N GLY A 108 0.15 -2.06 -13.01
CA GLY A 108 -1.04 -2.82 -13.37
C GLY A 108 -0.70 -4.27 -13.67
N VAL A 109 -1.57 -5.20 -13.29
CA VAL A 109 -1.51 -6.60 -13.69
C VAL A 109 -2.68 -6.86 -14.64
N PRO A 110 -2.44 -6.92 -15.96
CA PRO A 110 -3.51 -7.14 -16.93
C PRO A 110 -4.02 -8.58 -16.90
N THR A 111 -5.29 -8.77 -17.24
CA THR A 111 -5.87 -10.10 -17.50
C THR A 111 -5.32 -10.62 -18.82
N ARG A 112 -4.67 -11.79 -18.86
CA ARG A 112 -4.17 -12.36 -20.14
C ARG A 112 -4.95 -13.57 -20.62
N SER A 113 -5.66 -14.26 -19.74
CA SER A 113 -6.50 -15.41 -20.10
C SER A 113 -7.83 -15.37 -19.36
N ILE A 114 -8.81 -16.22 -19.72
CA ILE A 114 -10.06 -16.31 -18.95
C ILE A 114 -10.26 -17.79 -18.59
N PRO A 115 -10.43 -18.16 -17.30
CA PRO A 115 -10.48 -17.27 -16.13
C PRO A 115 -9.09 -16.82 -15.66
N ASP A 116 -8.93 -15.52 -15.40
CA ASP A 116 -7.73 -14.93 -14.81
C ASP A 116 -8.15 -13.70 -13.98
N THR A 117 -7.25 -13.21 -13.15
CA THR A 117 -7.47 -12.10 -12.24
C THR A 117 -6.62 -10.90 -12.64
N CYS A 118 -7.24 -9.73 -12.69
CA CYS A 118 -6.53 -8.46 -12.76
C CYS A 118 -6.17 -7.99 -11.35
N GLY A 119 -5.06 -7.27 -11.24
CA GLY A 119 -4.57 -6.74 -9.99
C GLY A 119 -3.81 -5.43 -10.18
N ALA A 120 -3.50 -4.80 -9.07
CA ALA A 120 -2.69 -3.61 -9.01
C ALA A 120 -1.67 -3.74 -7.90
N LYS A 121 -0.54 -3.07 -8.09
CA LYS A 121 0.52 -2.95 -7.10
C LYS A 121 0.96 -1.50 -6.97
N LEU A 122 1.10 -1.06 -5.73
CA LEU A 122 1.61 0.25 -5.38
C LEU A 122 2.84 0.07 -4.48
N ASP A 123 3.98 0.59 -4.93
CA ASP A 123 5.19 0.66 -4.12
C ASP A 123 5.47 2.11 -3.74
N LEU A 124 5.56 2.36 -2.43
CA LEU A 124 5.76 3.69 -1.87
C LEU A 124 7.23 3.87 -1.49
N PHE A 125 7.85 4.89 -2.05
CA PHE A 125 9.21 5.31 -1.72
C PHE A 125 9.19 6.62 -0.95
N ASN A 126 10.04 6.75 0.05
CA ASN A 126 10.32 8.05 0.64
C ASN A 126 11.22 8.91 -0.26
N LYS A 127 11.45 10.17 0.09
CA LYS A 127 12.31 11.12 -0.66
C LYS A 127 13.77 10.67 -0.84
N HIS A 128 14.22 9.64 -0.14
CA HIS A 128 15.58 9.09 -0.26
C HIS A 128 15.61 7.82 -1.13
N GLY A 129 14.46 7.44 -1.68
CA GLY A 129 14.31 6.26 -2.51
C GLY A 129 14.28 4.96 -1.73
N PHE A 130 13.98 4.98 -0.42
CA PHE A 130 13.72 3.75 0.34
C PHE A 130 12.26 3.35 0.21
N LEU A 131 12.02 2.07 -0.06
CA LEU A 131 10.67 1.49 -0.03
C LEU A 131 10.18 1.51 1.42
N VAL A 132 9.06 2.18 1.67
CA VAL A 132 8.45 2.33 3.00
C VAL A 132 7.09 1.64 3.10
N GLY A 133 6.43 1.41 1.97
CA GLY A 133 5.14 0.76 1.92
C GLY A 133 4.96 0.00 0.61
N ARG A 134 4.14 -1.05 0.66
CA ARG A 134 3.79 -1.85 -0.51
C ARG A 134 2.38 -2.39 -0.33
N SER A 135 1.59 -2.32 -1.39
CA SER A 135 0.28 -2.95 -1.44
C SER A 135 0.09 -3.64 -2.78
N SER A 136 -0.28 -4.91 -2.73
CA SER A 136 -0.75 -5.69 -3.88
C SER A 136 -2.21 -6.05 -3.63
N PHE A 137 -3.07 -5.92 -4.63
CA PHE A 137 -4.48 -6.26 -4.48
C PHE A 137 -5.17 -6.54 -5.82
N TYR A 138 -6.27 -7.28 -5.75
CA TYR A 138 -7.14 -7.50 -6.90
C TYR A 138 -7.95 -6.25 -7.26
N THR A 139 -8.26 -6.11 -8.54
CA THR A 139 -9.14 -5.04 -9.06
C THR A 139 -10.49 -5.58 -9.54
N GLY A 140 -10.89 -6.76 -9.05
CA GLY A 140 -12.17 -7.41 -9.32
C GLY A 140 -12.09 -8.57 -10.31
N TRP A 141 -13.20 -9.28 -10.51
CA TRP A 141 -13.27 -10.43 -11.40
C TRP A 141 -13.37 -9.93 -12.85
N ARG A 142 -12.44 -10.34 -13.74
CA ARG A 142 -12.48 -10.00 -15.19
C ARG A 142 -12.58 -8.49 -15.45
N SER A 143 -11.92 -7.71 -14.61
CA SER A 143 -12.06 -6.25 -14.58
C SER A 143 -10.74 -5.58 -14.96
N ASP A 144 -10.38 -5.68 -16.25
CA ASP A 144 -9.14 -5.08 -16.74
C ASP A 144 -9.04 -3.61 -16.37
N ILE A 145 -7.87 -3.23 -15.88
CA ILE A 145 -7.55 -1.83 -15.63
C ILE A 145 -7.37 -1.17 -17.00
N SER A 146 -8.08 -0.06 -17.21
CA SER A 146 -7.99 0.73 -18.44
C SER A 146 -7.16 2.00 -18.23
N ASP A 147 -7.23 2.58 -17.04
CA ASP A 147 -6.62 3.86 -16.71
C ASP A 147 -6.37 3.98 -15.19
N ALA A 148 -5.40 4.81 -14.81
CA ALA A 148 -5.18 5.22 -13.44
C ALA A 148 -4.65 6.65 -13.36
N ALA A 149 -5.08 7.42 -12.37
CA ALA A 149 -4.70 8.82 -12.22
C ALA A 149 -4.71 9.27 -10.75
N LEU A 150 -4.02 10.37 -10.46
CA LEU A 150 -4.20 11.08 -9.19
C LEU A 150 -5.39 12.03 -9.25
N GLU A 151 -6.14 12.14 -8.15
CA GLU A 151 -7.17 13.16 -7.95
C GLU A 151 -6.90 13.92 -6.63
N LEU A 152 -6.65 15.24 -6.73
CA LEU A 152 -6.24 16.08 -5.60
C LEU A 152 -7.38 16.85 -4.93
N ASP A 153 -8.46 17.13 -5.67
CA ASP A 153 -9.51 18.06 -5.22
C ASP A 153 -10.83 17.36 -4.83
N ARG A 154 -10.86 16.03 -4.89
CA ARG A 154 -12.11 15.27 -4.70
C ARG A 154 -12.44 14.99 -3.24
N LEU A 155 -11.41 14.81 -2.41
CA LEU A 155 -11.54 14.63 -0.97
C LEU A 155 -10.62 15.66 -0.29
N PRO A 156 -11.18 16.65 0.45
CA PRO A 156 -10.37 17.73 1.01
C PRO A 156 -9.21 17.22 1.86
N GLY A 157 -7.99 17.65 1.51
CA GLY A 157 -6.77 17.30 2.24
C GLY A 157 -6.17 15.93 1.91
N GLU A 158 -6.77 15.18 0.98
CA GLU A 158 -6.30 13.82 0.64
C GLU A 158 -5.89 13.76 -0.84
N THR A 159 -4.77 13.09 -1.12
CA THR A 159 -4.38 12.71 -2.49
C THR A 159 -4.97 11.35 -2.81
N LEU A 160 -5.85 11.27 -3.81
CA LEU A 160 -6.48 10.03 -4.21
C LEU A 160 -5.77 9.40 -5.42
N VAL A 161 -5.71 8.08 -5.44
CA VAL A 161 -5.46 7.30 -6.66
C VAL A 161 -6.79 6.79 -7.17
N ARG A 162 -7.19 7.22 -8.36
CA ARG A 162 -8.31 6.63 -9.10
C ARG A 162 -7.78 5.51 -9.99
N ILE A 163 -8.37 4.34 -9.90
CA ILE A 163 -8.20 3.25 -10.87
C ILE A 163 -9.52 3.07 -11.61
N HIS A 164 -9.47 3.02 -12.94
CA HIS A 164 -10.64 2.75 -13.77
C HIS A 164 -10.51 1.34 -14.36
N SER A 165 -11.41 0.45 -13.95
CA SER A 165 -11.56 -0.88 -14.51
C SER A 165 -12.79 -0.95 -15.42
N VAL A 166 -12.96 -2.07 -16.13
CA VAL A 166 -14.18 -2.30 -16.93
C VAL A 166 -15.43 -2.25 -16.03
N GLY A 167 -16.17 -1.13 -16.12
CA GLY A 167 -17.47 -0.97 -15.46
C GLY A 167 -17.43 -0.34 -14.06
N ALA A 168 -16.24 -0.08 -13.49
CA ALA A 168 -16.12 0.49 -12.15
C ALA A 168 -14.95 1.48 -12.01
N LYS A 169 -15.11 2.44 -11.09
CA LYS A 169 -14.03 3.32 -10.63
C LYS A 169 -13.73 3.01 -9.17
N HIS A 170 -12.46 2.87 -8.86
CA HIS A 170 -11.98 2.61 -7.51
C HIS A 170 -11.16 3.81 -7.05
N TYR A 171 -11.38 4.26 -5.83
CA TYR A 171 -10.65 5.38 -5.25
C TYR A 171 -9.90 4.92 -4.02
N TYR A 172 -8.60 5.17 -4.02
CA TYR A 172 -7.71 4.81 -2.92
C TYR A 172 -7.06 6.05 -2.36
N ALA A 173 -6.67 6.01 -1.09
CA ALA A 173 -5.79 6.99 -0.47
C ALA A 173 -4.65 6.28 0.25
N PHE A 174 -3.66 7.08 0.69
CA PHE A 174 -2.55 6.60 1.49
C PHE A 174 -2.80 6.95 2.96
N ILE A 175 -3.10 5.96 3.79
CA ILE A 175 -3.22 6.12 5.23
C ILE A 175 -1.86 5.70 5.81
N ASP A 176 -1.13 6.68 6.35
CA ASP A 176 0.29 6.55 6.68
C ASP A 176 1.15 6.14 5.46
N ASP A 177 1.69 4.92 5.47
CA ASP A 177 2.44 4.31 4.36
C ASP A 177 1.68 3.10 3.76
N GLU A 178 0.37 2.98 4.01
CA GLU A 178 -0.50 1.93 3.49
C GLU A 178 -1.53 2.48 2.49
N VAL A 179 -1.89 1.66 1.49
CA VAL A 179 -2.97 1.98 0.57
C VAL A 179 -4.30 1.50 1.14
N ALA A 180 -5.34 2.34 1.09
CA ALA A 180 -6.68 2.00 1.56
C ALA A 180 -7.72 2.27 0.47
N LEU A 181 -8.63 1.31 0.25
CA LEU A 181 -9.80 1.52 -0.61
C LEU A 181 -10.81 2.43 0.12
N LEU A 182 -11.16 3.56 -0.50
CA LEU A 182 -12.07 4.55 0.08
C LEU A 182 -13.46 4.54 -0.53
N ARG A 183 -13.59 4.09 -1.78
CA ARG A 183 -14.86 4.09 -2.52
C ARG A 183 -14.78 3.24 -3.77
N LEU A 184 -15.87 2.55 -4.08
CA LEU A 184 -16.13 1.93 -5.37
C LEU A 184 -17.34 2.62 -6.00
N GLU A 185 -17.25 2.96 -7.27
CA GLU A 185 -18.33 3.53 -8.06
C GLU A 185 -18.62 2.65 -9.29
N ASP A 186 -19.89 2.49 -9.66
CA ASP A 186 -20.28 1.95 -10.96
C ASP A 186 -20.00 2.96 -12.10
N TYR A 187 -20.28 2.57 -13.34
CA TYR A 187 -20.15 3.44 -14.51
C TYR A 187 -21.04 4.70 -14.48
N LYS A 188 -22.06 4.75 -13.61
CA LYS A 188 -22.93 5.93 -13.41
C LYS A 188 -22.43 6.82 -12.27
N GLY A 189 -21.37 6.43 -11.56
CA GLY A 189 -20.84 7.14 -10.40
C GLY A 189 -21.57 6.80 -9.09
N ASN A 190 -22.47 5.82 -9.07
CA ASN A 190 -23.13 5.38 -7.84
C ASN A 190 -22.18 4.53 -7.02
N GLN A 191 -22.21 4.69 -5.70
CA GLN A 191 -21.47 3.81 -4.81
C GLN A 191 -21.97 2.36 -4.93
N VAL A 192 -21.04 1.41 -4.98
CA VAL A 192 -21.31 -0.04 -4.98
C VAL A 192 -20.56 -0.72 -3.83
N PRO A 193 -21.05 -1.87 -3.33
CA PRO A 193 -20.37 -2.56 -2.24
C PRO A 193 -19.13 -3.30 -2.78
N ASN A 194 -18.10 -3.43 -1.94
CA ASN A 194 -17.02 -4.37 -2.19
C ASN A 194 -17.49 -5.79 -1.82
N ASP A 195 -17.03 -6.80 -2.53
CA ASP A 195 -17.37 -8.20 -2.25
C ASP A 195 -16.18 -8.89 -1.57
N TYR A 196 -16.30 -9.17 -0.28
CA TYR A 196 -15.27 -9.84 0.53
C TYR A 196 -15.43 -11.37 0.57
N HIS A 197 -16.48 -11.91 -0.06
CA HIS A 197 -16.76 -13.34 -0.02
C HIS A 197 -15.74 -14.12 -0.86
N TYR A 198 -15.46 -13.67 -2.09
CA TYR A 198 -14.55 -14.35 -3.02
C TYR A 198 -13.26 -13.56 -3.26
N PRO A 199 -12.06 -14.18 -3.19
CA PRO A 199 -10.78 -13.48 -3.37
C PRO A 199 -10.67 -12.73 -4.68
N ASN A 200 -11.22 -13.29 -5.75
CA ASN A 200 -11.18 -12.69 -7.07
C ASN A 200 -12.28 -11.64 -7.31
N MET A 201 -13.24 -11.48 -6.39
CA MET A 201 -14.22 -10.39 -6.42
C MET A 201 -13.82 -9.23 -5.50
N THR A 202 -13.04 -9.49 -4.46
CA THR A 202 -12.55 -8.47 -3.54
C THR A 202 -11.67 -7.46 -4.26
N ILE A 203 -12.01 -6.19 -4.10
CA ILE A 203 -11.25 -5.07 -4.68
C ILE A 203 -10.46 -4.39 -3.57
N GLY A 204 -9.19 -4.08 -3.85
CA GLY A 204 -8.34 -3.35 -2.91
C GLY A 204 -7.69 -4.23 -1.83
N PRO A 205 -6.75 -3.65 -1.07
CA PRO A 205 -6.04 -4.37 -0.02
C PRO A 205 -6.96 -4.62 1.18
N TRP A 206 -6.65 -5.67 1.95
CA TRP A 206 -7.32 -5.91 3.22
C TRP A 206 -6.98 -4.79 4.21
N PRO A 207 -7.96 -4.22 4.95
CA PRO A 207 -7.68 -3.19 5.95
C PRO A 207 -6.76 -3.71 7.07
N SER A 208 -5.87 -2.86 7.56
CA SER A 208 -4.97 -3.17 8.67
C SER A 208 -5.64 -3.13 10.04
N LEU A 209 -6.80 -2.48 10.18
CA LEU A 209 -7.57 -2.44 11.43
C LEU A 209 -8.11 -3.82 11.77
N GLN A 210 -7.83 -4.31 12.99
CA GLN A 210 -8.16 -5.69 13.41
C GLN A 210 -9.08 -5.75 14.63
N THR A 211 -9.20 -4.67 15.39
CA THR A 211 -9.98 -4.66 16.64
C THR A 211 -11.24 -3.83 16.53
N GLU A 212 -12.24 -4.17 17.35
CA GLU A 212 -13.51 -3.46 17.40
C GLU A 212 -13.31 -1.98 17.75
N GLN A 213 -12.43 -1.69 18.72
CA GLN A 213 -12.13 -0.32 19.12
C GLN A 213 -11.44 0.46 18.00
N GLU A 214 -10.48 -0.15 17.28
CA GLU A 214 -9.83 0.49 16.13
C GLU A 214 -10.84 0.90 15.06
N TRP A 215 -11.87 0.08 14.80
CA TRP A 215 -12.93 0.42 13.86
C TRP A 215 -13.84 1.55 14.37
N ILE A 216 -14.18 1.56 15.66
CA ILE A 216 -14.95 2.64 16.29
C ILE A 216 -14.15 3.95 16.24
N ASP A 217 -12.86 3.90 16.55
CA ASP A 217 -11.96 5.05 16.48
C ASP A 217 -11.84 5.56 15.04
N ALA A 218 -11.76 4.65 14.06
CA ALA A 218 -11.73 5.01 12.64
C ALA A 218 -13.01 5.75 12.19
N LEU A 219 -14.19 5.30 12.63
CA LEU A 219 -15.47 5.99 12.37
C LEU A 219 -15.57 7.37 13.03
N ASN A 220 -14.81 7.61 14.10
CA ASN A 220 -14.75 8.89 14.81
C ASN A 220 -13.52 9.73 14.42
N SER A 221 -12.71 9.26 13.47
CA SER A 221 -11.49 9.95 13.06
C SER A 221 -11.81 11.31 12.44
N SER A 222 -10.98 12.31 12.72
CA SER A 222 -11.04 13.59 12.02
C SER A 222 -10.50 13.52 10.59
N ARG A 223 -9.86 12.41 10.22
CA ARG A 223 -9.24 12.23 8.90
C ARG A 223 -10.22 11.57 7.92
N PRO A 224 -10.61 12.24 6.83
CA PRO A 224 -11.63 11.73 5.92
C PRO A 224 -11.32 10.37 5.29
N ALA A 225 -10.04 10.11 4.92
CA ALA A 225 -9.65 8.82 4.36
C ALA A 225 -9.89 7.65 5.32
N VAL A 226 -9.59 7.82 6.61
CA VAL A 226 -9.78 6.78 7.64
C VAL A 226 -11.27 6.47 7.83
N VAL A 227 -12.11 7.51 7.89
CA VAL A 227 -13.57 7.34 8.00
C VAL A 227 -14.13 6.61 6.77
N LEU A 228 -13.68 6.98 5.56
CA LEU A 228 -14.16 6.36 4.31
C LEU A 228 -13.69 4.92 4.12
N GLN A 229 -12.47 4.58 4.57
CA GLN A 229 -12.01 3.19 4.60
C GLN A 229 -12.93 2.34 5.48
N ALA A 230 -13.25 2.81 6.70
CA ALA A 230 -14.16 2.11 7.60
C ALA A 230 -15.57 1.97 7.01
N LEU A 231 -16.15 3.05 6.48
CA LEU A 231 -17.47 3.01 5.85
C LEU A 231 -17.51 2.07 4.64
N THR A 232 -16.46 2.04 3.82
CA THR A 232 -16.38 1.17 2.64
C THR A 232 -16.27 -0.29 3.02
N TRP A 233 -15.49 -0.61 4.05
CA TRP A 233 -15.43 -1.95 4.60
C TRP A 233 -16.80 -2.36 5.15
N PHE A 234 -17.39 -1.56 6.05
CA PHE A 234 -18.70 -1.87 6.63
C PHE A 234 -19.87 -1.89 5.64
N ALA A 235 -19.75 -1.27 4.47
CA ALA A 235 -20.80 -1.34 3.44
C ALA A 235 -20.68 -2.57 2.53
N GLY A 236 -19.55 -3.28 2.57
CA GLY A 236 -19.29 -4.44 1.72
C GLY A 236 -20.22 -5.62 1.96
N GLU A 237 -20.25 -6.52 0.99
CA GLU A 237 -20.80 -7.87 1.11
C GLU A 237 -19.75 -8.74 1.80
N HIS A 238 -20.05 -9.12 3.03
CA HIS A 238 -19.23 -10.05 3.81
C HIS A 238 -19.93 -11.41 3.83
N ARG A 239 -19.17 -12.47 4.02
CA ARG A 239 -19.79 -13.79 4.20
C ARG A 239 -20.66 -13.82 5.46
N PRO A 240 -21.67 -14.70 5.53
CA PRO A 240 -22.44 -14.91 6.75
C PRO A 240 -21.55 -15.40 7.91
N ALA A 241 -21.75 -14.85 9.10
CA ALA A 241 -20.94 -15.14 10.30
C ALA A 241 -21.23 -16.50 10.95
N ASP A 242 -22.26 -17.22 10.45
CA ASP A 242 -22.73 -18.52 10.91
C ASP A 242 -22.50 -19.64 9.89
N GLU A 243 -22.00 -19.33 8.70
CA GLU A 243 -21.66 -20.33 7.70
C GLU A 243 -20.21 -20.83 7.92
N PRO A 244 -19.95 -22.16 7.89
CA PRO A 244 -18.60 -22.69 8.05
C PRO A 244 -17.70 -22.33 6.85
N ASP A 245 -16.38 -22.31 7.07
CA ASP A 245 -15.40 -22.03 6.02
C ASP A 245 -15.58 -22.97 4.81
N GLN A 246 -15.77 -22.37 3.64
CA GLN A 246 -15.67 -23.08 2.37
C GLN A 246 -14.27 -22.87 1.77
N ASN A 247 -13.80 -23.84 0.97
CA ASN A 247 -12.41 -23.92 0.46
C ASN A 247 -11.97 -22.78 -0.48
N PHE A 248 -12.74 -21.70 -0.66
CA PHE A 248 -12.49 -20.65 -1.67
C PHE A 248 -12.77 -19.23 -1.17
N GLU A 249 -12.93 -19.02 0.13
CA GLU A 249 -13.29 -17.70 0.68
C GLU A 249 -12.03 -16.91 1.06
N MET A 250 -12.04 -15.60 0.76
CA MET A 250 -10.96 -14.70 1.17
C MET A 250 -11.11 -14.31 2.64
N GLU A 251 -12.34 -14.06 3.05
CA GLU A 251 -12.71 -13.73 4.40
C GLU A 251 -12.83 -15.00 5.25
N SER A 252 -12.04 -15.07 6.33
CA SER A 252 -12.17 -16.13 7.32
C SER A 252 -13.47 -16.01 8.11
N LEU A 253 -13.94 -17.12 8.69
CA LEU A 253 -15.10 -17.08 9.60
C LEU A 253 -14.88 -16.10 10.76
N GLU A 254 -13.67 -16.06 11.29
CA GLU A 254 -13.28 -15.13 12.36
C GLU A 254 -13.46 -13.67 11.93
N ASN A 255 -13.02 -13.31 10.72
CA ASN A 255 -13.19 -11.96 10.18
C ASN A 255 -14.67 -11.62 9.96
N ALA A 256 -15.46 -12.55 9.42
CA ALA A 256 -16.89 -12.34 9.21
C ALA A 256 -17.65 -12.16 10.54
N GLN A 257 -17.30 -12.95 11.55
CA GLN A 257 -17.81 -12.80 12.92
C GLN A 257 -17.40 -11.48 13.53
N HIS A 258 -16.16 -11.05 13.30
CA HIS A 258 -15.68 -9.75 13.73
C HIS A 258 -16.49 -8.61 13.10
N VAL A 259 -16.71 -8.62 11.79
CA VAL A 259 -17.56 -7.63 11.09
C VAL A 259 -18.96 -7.59 11.70
N ALA A 260 -19.58 -8.77 11.88
CA ALA A 260 -20.92 -8.88 12.44
C ALA A 260 -20.99 -8.35 13.89
N HIS A 261 -19.94 -8.59 14.67
CA HIS A 261 -19.80 -8.07 16.03
C HIS A 261 -19.75 -6.55 16.04
N VAL A 262 -18.86 -5.93 15.25
CA VAL A 262 -18.73 -4.47 15.20
C VAL A 262 -19.98 -3.80 14.62
N ARG A 263 -20.61 -4.38 13.59
CA ARG A 263 -21.89 -3.88 13.04
C ARG A 263 -23.03 -3.92 14.06
N SER A 264 -22.95 -4.81 15.04
CA SER A 264 -23.92 -4.95 16.11
C SER A 264 -23.63 -4.06 17.32
N ASN A 265 -22.43 -3.47 17.38
CA ASN A 265 -22.05 -2.58 18.47
C ASN A 265 -22.87 -1.26 18.41
N PRO A 266 -23.58 -0.88 19.49
CA PRO A 266 -24.38 0.34 19.52
C PRO A 266 -23.58 1.64 19.32
N GLU A 267 -22.33 1.69 19.79
CA GLU A 267 -21.43 2.84 19.64
C GLU A 267 -20.99 2.99 18.18
N ALA A 268 -20.58 1.91 17.53
CA ALA A 268 -20.24 1.91 16.11
C ALA A 268 -21.43 2.37 15.25
N LYS A 269 -22.63 1.83 15.52
CA LYS A 269 -23.87 2.26 14.86
C LYS A 269 -24.16 3.75 15.09
N ALA A 270 -24.02 4.22 16.33
CA ALA A 270 -24.22 5.63 16.66
C ALA A 270 -23.21 6.53 15.93
N ALA A 271 -21.97 6.09 15.75
CA ALA A 271 -20.98 6.81 14.94
C ALA A 271 -21.42 6.91 13.47
N VAL A 272 -21.84 5.81 12.85
CA VAL A 272 -22.36 5.84 11.46
C VAL A 272 -23.56 6.77 11.32
N VAL A 273 -24.49 6.76 12.28
CA VAL A 273 -25.66 7.68 12.26
C VAL A 273 -25.21 9.14 12.33
N ARG A 274 -24.21 9.50 13.14
CA ARG A 274 -23.67 10.88 13.17
C ARG A 274 -23.07 11.30 11.84
N LEU A 275 -22.45 10.36 11.10
CA LEU A 275 -21.82 10.64 9.82
C LEU A 275 -22.80 10.91 8.68
N LEU A 276 -24.11 10.62 8.84
CA LEU A 276 -25.14 10.93 7.84
C LEU A 276 -25.25 12.43 7.53
N ASP A 277 -24.95 13.28 8.51
CA ASP A 277 -24.99 14.74 8.40
C ASP A 277 -23.59 15.36 8.23
N HIS A 278 -22.58 14.55 7.87
CA HIS A 278 -21.21 15.02 7.72
C HIS A 278 -21.08 16.03 6.55
N PRO A 279 -20.32 17.12 6.69
CA PRO A 279 -20.23 18.16 5.66
C PRO A 279 -19.53 17.73 4.37
N ILE A 280 -18.72 16.66 4.43
CA ILE A 280 -18.10 16.05 3.24
C ILE A 280 -19.10 15.04 2.63
N PRO A 281 -19.62 15.27 1.40
CA PRO A 281 -20.67 14.44 0.81
C PRO A 281 -20.31 12.95 0.72
N TRP A 282 -19.05 12.62 0.39
CA TRP A 282 -18.60 11.23 0.31
C TRP A 282 -18.75 10.46 1.64
N ILE A 283 -18.51 11.12 2.77
CA ILE A 283 -18.68 10.50 4.09
C ILE A 283 -20.16 10.30 4.40
N ALA A 284 -21.00 11.30 4.14
CA ALA A 284 -22.44 11.19 4.33
C ALA A 284 -23.06 10.09 3.45
N ASP A 285 -22.63 10.00 2.19
CA ASP A 285 -23.05 8.95 1.27
C ASP A 285 -22.56 7.57 1.71
N GLY A 286 -21.29 7.45 2.11
CA GLY A 286 -20.74 6.21 2.65
C GLY A 286 -21.47 5.74 3.91
N ALA A 287 -21.83 6.67 4.80
CA ALA A 287 -22.60 6.37 6.01
C ALA A 287 -24.01 5.89 5.67
N ARG A 288 -24.69 6.55 4.72
CA ARG A 288 -26.00 6.12 4.22
C ARG A 288 -25.94 4.73 3.58
N PHE A 289 -24.84 4.43 2.90
CA PHE A 289 -24.61 3.15 2.24
C PHE A 289 -24.29 2.02 3.23
N ALA A 290 -23.55 2.31 4.31
CA ALA A 290 -23.20 1.35 5.35
C ALA A 290 -24.35 1.08 6.36
N LEU A 291 -25.18 2.08 6.67
CA LEU A 291 -26.18 2.01 7.75
C LEU A 291 -27.13 0.79 7.68
N PRO A 292 -27.67 0.38 6.50
CA PRO A 292 -28.54 -0.80 6.43
C PRO A 292 -27.88 -2.08 6.97
N ARG A 293 -26.55 -2.22 6.86
CA ARG A 293 -25.81 -3.38 7.39
C ARG A 293 -25.77 -3.41 8.91
N PHE A 294 -25.67 -2.23 9.55
CA PHE A 294 -25.76 -2.11 11.00
C PHE A 294 -27.18 -2.38 11.51
N GLU A 295 -28.20 -1.98 10.76
CA GLU A 295 -29.60 -2.28 11.07
C GLU A 295 -29.90 -3.77 11.00
N GLU A 296 -29.46 -4.44 9.92
CA GLU A 296 -29.59 -5.87 9.74
C GLU A 296 -28.92 -6.66 10.89
N ALA A 297 -27.68 -6.30 11.24
CA ALA A 297 -26.94 -6.95 12.33
C ALA A 297 -27.64 -6.79 13.69
N SER A 298 -28.13 -5.58 13.98
CA SER A 298 -28.91 -5.30 15.20
C SER A 298 -30.17 -6.16 15.31
N ASP A 299 -30.87 -6.37 14.19
CA ASP A 299 -32.12 -7.13 14.15
C ASP A 299 -31.89 -8.64 14.27
N LYS A 300 -30.77 -9.16 13.74
CA LYS A 300 -30.37 -10.57 13.92
C LYS A 300 -30.15 -10.91 15.40
N ILE A 301 -29.47 -10.04 16.16
CA ILE A 301 -29.26 -10.24 17.61
C ILE A 301 -30.60 -10.25 18.38
N LYS A 302 -31.49 -9.30 18.09
CA LYS A 302 -32.81 -9.25 18.74
C LYS A 302 -33.62 -10.53 18.50
N LYS A 303 -33.59 -11.05 17.27
CA LYS A 303 -34.26 -12.32 16.93
C LYS A 303 -33.63 -13.52 17.67
N ALA A 304 -32.30 -13.60 17.74
CA ALA A 304 -31.62 -14.68 18.45
C ALA A 304 -31.90 -14.68 19.96
N GLY A 305 -31.98 -13.50 20.59
CA GLY A 305 -32.31 -13.37 22.01
C GLY A 305 -33.80 -13.54 22.35
N SER A 306 -34.67 -13.61 21.35
CA SER A 306 -36.13 -13.80 21.53
C SER A 306 -36.58 -15.25 21.35
N ILE A 307 -35.65 -16.18 21.18
CA ILE A 307 -35.94 -17.62 21.14
C ILE A 307 -36.11 -18.07 22.60
N PRO A 308 -37.31 -18.51 23.01
CA PRO A 308 -37.67 -18.79 24.41
C PRO A 308 -36.98 -20.01 25.02
#